data_AF-A0A484LJ77-F1
#
_entry.id   AF-A0A484LJ77-F1
#
_cell.length_a   1.000
_cell.length_b   1.000
_cell.length_c   1.000
_cell.angle_alpha   90.00
_cell.angle_beta   90.00
_cell.angle_gamma   90.00
#
_symmetry.space_group_name_H-M   'P 1'
#
loop_
_entity.id
_entity.type
_entity.pdbx_description
1 polymer ?
#
loop_
_entity_poly.entity_id
_entity_poly.type
_entity_poly.pdbx_seq_one_letter_code
_entity_poly.pdbx_strand_id
1 'polypeptide(L)'
;MPRCKNASSGQETTVEENERPWRREGSKYIHIQTGLAFNTGASVERFHKIFLTKEIVAPKIVNKDLFKSATYAPSKSMFFQQGLLRFIHLTYEFFCPNLIRQFYANLRTTKGGSPSLISYVDGKTVFIDGASLTSLFGLRRGEITENLDETFQDEAIWRQLELDHRDLKCRNSSNPSVVNLTLIQRVQQYIFSYVLLPRDSNHGVINKDDIRLFHVLLNDVKFYWVHFFIVALSDGTRFSHLRFAIPVMHILAHCKIDFTRDTQVPVKKTCFITEAKFSRIVYREEGDAAPNLDLVVAEEEEESQNENQAESSQAGGSRATERVT
;
A
#
# COMPACT_ATOMS: atom_id res chain seq x y z
N MET A 1 32.04 -40.53 -59.10
CA MET A 1 32.09 -39.16 -59.66
C MET A 1 30.69 -38.57 -59.67
N PRO A 2 30.50 -37.25 -59.61
CA PRO A 2 30.95 -36.21 -58.66
C PRO A 2 29.69 -35.67 -57.87
N ARG A 3 29.66 -34.66 -56.98
CA ARG A 3 30.24 -33.31 -57.00
C ARG A 3 29.94 -32.61 -55.65
N CYS A 4 30.87 -31.78 -55.19
CA CYS A 4 30.81 -30.94 -53.98
C CYS A 4 29.76 -29.80 -54.01
N LYS A 5 29.45 -29.24 -52.82
CA LYS A 5 29.49 -27.80 -52.39
C LYS A 5 28.38 -27.53 -51.36
N ASN A 6 28.69 -27.20 -50.10
CA ASN A 6 29.03 -25.89 -49.51
C ASN A 6 27.87 -25.32 -48.67
N ALA A 7 28.23 -24.99 -47.42
CA ALA A 7 27.72 -23.93 -46.54
C ALA A 7 26.39 -23.24 -46.88
N SER A 8 25.44 -23.33 -45.95
CA SER A 8 24.46 -22.29 -45.67
C SER A 8 24.65 -21.83 -44.23
N SER A 9 25.45 -20.79 -44.06
CA SER A 9 25.27 -19.81 -43.00
C SER A 9 24.10 -18.93 -43.41
N GLY A 10 23.05 -18.87 -42.60
CA GLY A 10 21.84 -18.12 -42.93
C GLY A 10 20.95 -17.88 -41.72
N GLN A 11 21.35 -16.89 -40.92
CA GLN A 11 20.48 -15.99 -40.14
C GLN A 11 19.42 -16.66 -39.22
N GLU A 12 19.85 -17.04 -38.01
CA GLU A 12 18.99 -16.87 -36.84
C GLU A 12 18.83 -15.36 -36.56
N THR A 13 17.80 -14.79 -37.17
CA THR A 13 16.87 -13.83 -36.53
C THR A 13 17.48 -12.84 -35.53
N THR A 14 18.31 -11.92 -36.01
CA THR A 14 18.70 -10.68 -35.32
C THR A 14 17.57 -9.63 -35.23
N VAL A 15 16.30 -10.04 -35.36
CA VAL A 15 15.14 -9.12 -35.47
C VAL A 15 14.28 -9.07 -34.21
N GLU A 16 14.39 -10.03 -33.28
CA GLU A 16 13.54 -10.07 -32.07
C GLU A 16 14.16 -9.50 -30.78
N GLU A 17 15.45 -9.17 -30.76
CA GLU A 17 16.07 -8.58 -29.56
C GLU A 17 15.82 -7.07 -29.42
N ASN A 18 15.51 -6.37 -30.52
CA ASN A 18 15.43 -4.90 -30.54
C ASN A 18 14.14 -4.31 -29.95
N GLU A 19 13.15 -5.13 -29.58
CA GLU A 19 11.89 -4.64 -28.97
C GLU A 19 11.68 -5.12 -27.52
N ARG A 20 12.57 -5.96 -26.98
CA ARG A 20 12.37 -6.46 -25.62
C ARG A 20 12.65 -5.33 -24.61
N PRO A 21 11.82 -5.16 -23.57
CA PRO A 21 12.02 -4.11 -22.56
C PRO A 21 13.20 -4.42 -21.62
N TRP A 22 14.00 -5.43 -21.93
CA TRP A 22 15.11 -5.92 -21.14
C TRP A 22 16.21 -6.46 -22.05
N ARG A 23 17.45 -6.41 -21.56
CA ARG A 23 18.62 -7.02 -22.20
C ARG A 23 19.20 -8.11 -21.31
N ARG A 24 19.89 -9.09 -21.92
CA ARG A 24 20.65 -10.10 -21.18
C ARG A 24 22.07 -9.62 -20.93
N GLU A 25 22.53 -9.70 -19.69
CA GLU A 25 23.89 -9.33 -19.28
C GLU A 25 24.48 -10.50 -18.48
N GLY A 26 25.24 -11.36 -19.17
CA GLY A 26 25.73 -12.63 -18.63
C GLY A 26 24.58 -13.57 -18.25
N SER A 27 24.50 -13.93 -16.97
CA SER A 27 23.43 -14.77 -16.40
C SER A 27 22.21 -13.99 -15.91
N LYS A 28 22.25 -12.65 -15.97
CA LYS A 28 21.19 -11.77 -15.48
C LYS A 28 20.43 -11.10 -16.62
N TYR A 29 19.25 -10.63 -16.30
CA TYR A 29 18.38 -9.86 -17.20
C TYR A 29 18.22 -8.47 -16.61
N ILE A 30 18.48 -7.43 -17.39
CA ILE A 30 18.40 -6.04 -16.95
C ILE A 30 17.22 -5.38 -17.64
N HIS A 31 16.25 -4.89 -16.86
CA HIS A 31 15.16 -4.09 -17.41
C HIS A 31 15.71 -2.73 -17.86
N ILE A 32 15.50 -2.35 -19.12
CA ILE A 32 16.20 -1.22 -19.75
C ILE A 32 15.81 0.09 -19.07
N GLN A 33 14.52 0.32 -18.81
CA GLN A 33 14.03 1.59 -18.27
C GLN A 33 14.43 1.82 -16.81
N THR A 34 14.50 0.76 -15.99
CA THR A 34 14.76 0.89 -14.55
C THR A 34 16.16 0.47 -14.13
N GLY A 35 16.91 -0.20 -15.01
CA GLY A 35 18.24 -0.75 -14.69
C GLY A 35 18.23 -1.89 -13.65
N LEU A 36 17.06 -2.40 -13.26
CA LEU A 36 16.94 -3.46 -12.24
C LEU A 36 17.33 -4.82 -12.80
N ALA A 37 18.03 -5.61 -11.98
CA ALA A 37 18.47 -6.95 -12.33
C ALA A 37 17.47 -8.04 -11.92
N PHE A 38 17.24 -8.99 -12.83
CA PHE A 38 16.35 -10.15 -12.71
C PHE A 38 17.11 -11.46 -12.99
N ASN A 39 16.63 -12.57 -12.41
CA ASN A 39 17.23 -13.89 -12.56
C ASN A 39 16.80 -14.64 -13.82
N THR A 40 15.64 -14.28 -14.39
CA THR A 40 14.99 -15.00 -15.48
C THR A 40 14.28 -14.02 -16.41
N GLY A 41 14.22 -14.34 -17.70
CA GLY A 41 13.46 -13.57 -18.68
C GLY A 41 11.97 -13.45 -18.31
N ALA A 42 11.37 -14.55 -17.85
CA ALA A 42 9.97 -14.57 -17.42
C ALA A 42 9.67 -13.61 -16.26
N SER A 43 10.62 -13.44 -15.32
CA SER A 43 10.46 -12.52 -14.18
C SER A 43 10.48 -11.05 -14.64
N VAL A 44 11.40 -10.69 -15.53
CA VAL A 44 11.46 -9.31 -16.06
C VAL A 44 10.27 -9.00 -16.97
N GLU A 45 9.77 -9.97 -17.74
CA GLU A 45 8.54 -9.82 -18.51
C GLU A 45 7.31 -9.65 -17.61
N ARG A 46 7.18 -10.47 -16.57
CA ARG A 46 6.09 -10.34 -15.57
C ARG A 46 6.12 -8.97 -14.92
N PHE A 47 7.31 -8.51 -14.52
CA PHE A 47 7.49 -7.19 -13.94
C PHE A 47 7.03 -6.09 -14.89
N HIS A 48 7.54 -6.09 -16.12
CA HIS A 48 7.21 -5.08 -17.12
C HIS A 48 5.71 -5.05 -17.44
N LYS A 49 5.11 -6.21 -17.70
CA LYS A 49 3.70 -6.31 -18.14
C LYS A 49 2.68 -6.08 -17.03
N ILE A 50 2.97 -6.53 -15.80
CA ILE A 50 1.96 -6.61 -14.73
C ILE A 50 2.24 -5.68 -13.57
N PHE A 51 3.50 -5.40 -13.23
CA PHE A 51 3.84 -4.69 -11.98
C PHE A 51 4.37 -3.29 -12.19
N LEU A 52 5.04 -3.01 -13.32
CA LEU A 52 5.71 -1.72 -13.57
C LEU A 52 4.76 -0.53 -13.41
N THR A 53 3.50 -0.68 -13.84
CA THR A 53 2.47 0.35 -13.78
C THR A 53 1.54 0.25 -12.57
N LYS A 54 1.68 -0.79 -11.72
CA LYS A 54 0.82 -0.89 -10.53
C LYS A 54 1.07 0.29 -9.60
N GLU A 55 -0.03 0.89 -9.18
CA GLU A 55 0.00 1.96 -8.18
C GLU A 55 0.48 1.38 -6.84
N ILE A 56 1.18 2.20 -6.06
CA ILE A 56 1.54 1.87 -4.69
C ILE A 56 0.67 2.75 -3.80
N VAL A 57 -0.13 2.11 -2.94
CA VAL A 57 -0.97 2.83 -1.98
C VAL A 57 -0.08 3.75 -1.15
N ALA A 58 -0.42 5.04 -1.14
CA ALA A 58 0.31 6.04 -0.37
C ALA A 58 0.40 5.59 1.09
N PRO A 59 1.61 5.47 1.66
CA PRO A 59 1.76 4.94 3.01
C PRO A 59 1.11 5.87 4.03
N LYS A 60 0.47 5.29 5.05
CA LYS A 60 0.05 6.01 6.24
C LYS A 60 0.83 5.54 7.45
N ILE A 61 1.23 6.51 8.27
CA ILE A 61 2.13 6.30 9.41
C ILE A 61 1.48 6.96 10.61
N VAL A 62 1.29 6.21 11.69
CA VAL A 62 0.79 6.79 12.93
C VAL A 62 1.88 7.71 13.50
N ASN A 63 1.56 8.98 13.75
CA ASN A 63 2.50 9.86 14.42
C ASN A 63 2.66 9.39 15.88
N LYS A 64 3.91 9.26 16.36
CA LYS A 64 4.20 8.85 17.74
C LYS A 64 3.55 9.75 18.79
N ASP A 65 3.31 11.00 18.45
CA ASP A 65 2.71 11.99 19.33
C ASP A 65 1.18 11.89 19.42
N LEU A 66 0.52 11.17 18.48
CA LEU A 66 -0.93 10.99 18.48
C LEU A 66 -1.43 10.50 19.83
N PHE A 67 -0.72 9.54 20.43
CA PHE A 67 -1.11 8.94 21.71
C PHE A 67 -0.57 9.67 22.94
N LYS A 68 0.05 10.85 22.79
CA LYS A 68 0.38 11.73 23.92
C LYS A 68 -0.86 12.51 24.38
N SER A 69 -1.78 12.80 23.48
CA SER A 69 -3.06 13.41 23.83
C SER A 69 -3.92 12.43 24.65
N ALA A 70 -4.48 12.94 25.74
CA ALA A 70 -5.39 12.19 26.60
C ALA A 70 -6.62 11.67 25.83
N THR A 71 -7.02 12.37 24.77
CA THR A 71 -8.14 11.98 23.91
C THR A 71 -7.88 10.67 23.16
N TYR A 72 -6.66 10.43 22.68
CA TYR A 72 -6.33 9.26 21.85
C TYR A 72 -5.49 8.21 22.58
N ALA A 73 -4.96 8.54 23.76
CA ALA A 73 -4.21 7.62 24.61
C ALA A 73 -4.92 6.26 24.86
N PRO A 74 -6.26 6.18 25.00
CA PRO A 74 -6.93 4.88 25.18
C PRO A 74 -6.72 3.89 24.03
N SER A 75 -6.52 4.35 22.78
CA SER A 75 -6.24 3.44 21.66
C SER A 75 -4.86 2.78 21.76
N LYS A 76 -3.89 3.43 22.43
CA LYS A 76 -2.50 2.96 22.50
C LYS A 76 -2.35 1.64 23.23
N SER A 77 -3.09 1.45 24.33
CA SER A 77 -2.99 0.23 25.16
C SER A 77 -3.40 -1.01 24.38
N MET A 78 -4.45 -0.92 23.55
CA MET A 78 -4.92 -2.04 22.75
C MET A 78 -3.88 -2.46 21.70
N PHE A 79 -3.27 -1.50 20.98
CA PHE A 79 -2.18 -1.80 20.04
C PHE A 79 -0.93 -2.32 20.75
N PHE A 80 -0.66 -1.87 21.99
CA PHE A 80 0.46 -2.36 22.77
C PHE A 80 0.30 -3.83 23.17
N GLN A 81 -0.87 -4.21 23.69
CA GLN A 81 -1.19 -5.59 24.09
C GLN A 81 -1.05 -6.57 22.91
N GLN A 82 -1.37 -6.10 21.71
CA GLN A 82 -1.25 -6.86 20.47
C GLN A 82 0.16 -6.85 19.84
N GLY A 83 1.14 -6.15 20.42
CA GLY A 83 2.49 -6.04 19.86
C GLY A 83 2.55 -5.22 18.57
N LEU A 84 1.57 -4.35 18.32
CA LEU A 84 1.45 -3.58 17.08
C LEU A 84 2.09 -2.20 17.14
N LEU A 85 2.46 -1.69 18.33
CA LEU A 85 2.99 -0.33 18.46
C LEU A 85 4.23 -0.07 17.60
N ARG A 86 5.13 -1.06 17.45
CA ARG A 86 6.29 -0.89 16.57
C ARG A 86 5.86 -0.81 15.11
N PHE A 87 4.96 -1.71 14.70
CA PHE A 87 4.47 -1.79 13.32
C PHE A 87 3.75 -0.51 12.86
N ILE A 88 2.82 0.02 13.67
CA ILE A 88 2.04 1.20 13.27
C ILE A 88 2.86 2.51 13.22
N HIS A 89 4.01 2.52 13.90
CA HIS A 89 4.96 3.63 13.90
C HIS A 89 6.13 3.41 12.92
N LEU A 90 6.11 2.36 12.10
CA LEU A 90 7.13 2.16 11.07
C LEU A 90 7.13 3.38 10.15
N THR A 91 8.32 3.96 9.98
CA THR A 91 8.55 5.11 9.12
C THR A 91 9.76 4.87 8.25
N TYR A 92 9.80 5.56 7.13
CA TYR A 92 10.95 5.68 6.25
C TYR A 92 10.90 7.08 5.64
N GLU A 93 12.04 7.67 5.29
CA GLU A 93 12.08 9.03 4.73
C GLU A 93 11.58 9.07 3.27
N PHE A 94 11.73 7.96 2.56
CA PHE A 94 11.33 7.76 1.17
C PHE A 94 10.91 6.31 0.91
N PHE A 95 10.42 6.01 -0.28
CA PHE A 95 10.23 4.65 -0.76
C PHE A 95 10.66 4.52 -2.23
N CYS A 96 11.05 3.31 -2.63
CA CYS A 96 11.57 3.00 -3.96
C CYS A 96 10.53 2.20 -4.77
N PRO A 97 9.78 2.85 -5.69
CA PRO A 97 8.62 2.23 -6.33
C PRO A 97 8.96 0.99 -7.15
N ASN A 98 10.04 0.99 -7.92
CA ASN A 98 10.37 -0.12 -8.80
C ASN A 98 10.96 -1.29 -8.01
N LEU A 99 11.70 -1.03 -6.93
CA LEU A 99 12.15 -2.09 -6.01
C LEU A 99 10.96 -2.74 -5.29
N ILE A 100 9.98 -1.95 -4.84
CA ILE A 100 8.74 -2.48 -4.24
C ILE A 100 7.97 -3.32 -5.27
N ARG A 101 7.78 -2.80 -6.49
CA ARG A 101 7.12 -3.55 -7.57
C ARG A 101 7.85 -4.84 -7.92
N GLN A 102 9.18 -4.82 -7.98
CA GLN A 102 9.98 -6.01 -8.24
C GLN A 102 9.88 -7.02 -7.09
N PHE A 103 9.89 -6.54 -5.85
CA PHE A 103 9.66 -7.37 -4.68
C PHE A 103 8.34 -8.14 -4.79
N TYR A 104 7.25 -7.45 -5.11
CA TYR A 104 5.94 -8.07 -5.34
C TYR A 104 5.89 -8.97 -6.59
N ALA A 105 6.58 -8.58 -7.66
CA ALA A 105 6.68 -9.36 -8.89
C ALA A 105 7.42 -10.70 -8.69
N ASN A 106 8.18 -10.85 -7.61
CA ASN A 106 8.91 -12.08 -7.30
C ASN A 106 8.52 -12.70 -5.95
N LEU A 107 7.53 -12.12 -5.26
CA LEU A 107 7.12 -12.55 -3.93
C LEU A 107 6.55 -13.97 -3.94
N ARG A 108 7.08 -14.80 -3.06
CA ARG A 108 6.51 -16.10 -2.68
C ARG A 108 6.44 -16.15 -1.16
N THR A 109 5.34 -16.69 -0.66
CA THR A 109 5.03 -16.71 0.77
C THR A 109 4.73 -18.14 1.22
N THR A 110 5.28 -18.52 2.37
CA THR A 110 4.88 -19.71 3.12
C THR A 110 3.95 -19.25 4.23
N LYS A 111 2.76 -19.85 4.29
CA LYS A 111 1.71 -19.59 5.30
C LYS A 111 1.71 -20.70 6.37
N GLY A 112 0.91 -20.56 7.42
CA GLY A 112 0.78 -21.54 8.51
C GLY A 112 1.78 -21.35 9.66
N GLY A 113 2.17 -22.47 10.30
CA GLY A 113 2.93 -22.48 11.56
C GLY A 113 4.36 -21.91 11.48
N SER A 114 4.98 -21.95 10.30
CA SER A 114 6.33 -21.43 10.04
C SER A 114 6.30 -20.44 8.86
N PRO A 115 5.68 -19.26 9.05
CA PRO A 115 5.44 -18.35 7.98
C PRO A 115 6.75 -17.67 7.57
N SER A 116 6.97 -17.50 6.27
CA SER A 116 8.15 -16.86 5.71
C SER A 116 7.84 -16.25 4.34
N LEU A 117 8.73 -15.39 3.88
CA LEU A 117 8.65 -14.88 2.52
C LEU A 117 10.02 -14.92 1.85
N ILE A 118 9.98 -15.09 0.53
CA ILE A 118 11.14 -15.00 -0.35
C ILE A 118 10.78 -14.17 -1.58
N SER A 119 11.71 -13.34 -2.03
CA SER A 119 11.63 -12.61 -3.27
C SER A 119 13.03 -12.46 -3.89
N TYR A 120 13.09 -11.93 -5.10
CA TYR A 120 14.33 -11.60 -5.79
C TYR A 120 14.28 -10.14 -6.23
N VAL A 121 15.19 -9.33 -5.69
CA VAL A 121 15.21 -7.87 -5.88
C VAL A 121 16.63 -7.44 -6.20
N ASP A 122 16.77 -6.74 -7.32
CA ASP A 122 18.02 -6.22 -7.87
C ASP A 122 19.24 -7.13 -7.69
N GLY A 123 19.13 -8.35 -8.23
CA GLY A 123 20.25 -9.29 -8.21
C GLY A 123 20.45 -10.06 -6.91
N LYS A 124 19.63 -9.81 -5.87
CA LYS A 124 19.76 -10.42 -4.54
C LYS A 124 18.48 -11.17 -4.14
N THR A 125 18.67 -12.29 -3.45
CA THR A 125 17.57 -13.00 -2.80
C THR A 125 17.19 -12.29 -1.50
N VAL A 126 15.92 -11.91 -1.39
CA VAL A 126 15.33 -11.34 -0.18
C VAL A 126 14.60 -12.46 0.52
N PHE A 127 15.13 -12.95 1.63
CA PHE A 127 14.50 -13.98 2.46
C PHE A 127 14.36 -13.47 3.88
N ILE A 128 13.18 -13.67 4.47
CA ILE A 128 12.94 -13.36 5.88
C ILE A 128 11.94 -14.37 6.44
N ASP A 129 12.29 -14.94 7.60
CA ASP A 129 11.43 -15.86 8.34
C ASP A 129 10.53 -15.14 9.34
N GLY A 130 9.58 -15.86 9.93
CA GLY A 130 8.64 -15.28 10.86
C GLY A 130 9.27 -14.73 12.15
N ALA A 131 10.39 -15.30 12.60
CA ALA A 131 11.12 -14.80 13.76
C ALA A 131 11.82 -13.47 13.45
N SER A 132 12.42 -13.34 12.27
CA SER A 132 13.03 -12.12 11.81
C SER A 132 11.99 -11.03 11.55
N LEU A 133 10.82 -11.36 10.99
CA LEU A 133 9.68 -10.43 10.88
C LEU A 133 9.19 -9.96 12.24
N THR A 134 9.09 -10.87 13.22
CA THR A 134 8.76 -10.53 14.62
C THR A 134 9.77 -9.52 15.18
N SER A 135 11.06 -9.76 15.00
CA SER A 135 12.12 -8.85 15.47
C SER A 135 12.05 -7.48 14.76
N LEU A 136 11.90 -7.50 13.45
CA LEU A 136 11.89 -6.30 12.61
C LEU A 136 10.69 -5.40 12.92
N PHE A 137 9.51 -5.98 13.08
CA PHE A 137 8.25 -5.26 13.17
C PHE A 137 7.60 -5.26 14.56
N GLY A 138 8.10 -6.06 15.49
CA GLY A 138 7.53 -6.22 16.84
C GLY A 138 6.28 -7.08 16.88
N LEU A 139 5.90 -7.72 15.77
CA LEU A 139 4.66 -8.47 15.65
C LEU A 139 4.62 -9.66 16.62
N ARG A 140 3.63 -9.68 17.51
CA ARG A 140 3.47 -10.76 18.48
C ARG A 140 3.14 -12.08 17.79
N ARG A 141 3.74 -13.18 18.26
CA ARG A 141 3.33 -14.54 17.90
C ARG A 141 2.06 -14.92 18.66
N GLY A 142 1.09 -15.43 17.92
CA GLY A 142 -0.17 -15.94 18.46
C GLY A 142 -0.37 -17.41 18.10
N GLU A 143 -1.46 -17.96 18.62
CA GLU A 143 -1.88 -19.35 18.37
C GLU A 143 -2.88 -19.40 17.20
N ILE A 144 -3.61 -18.31 16.96
CA ILE A 144 -4.67 -18.24 15.95
C ILE A 144 -4.10 -17.69 14.63
N THR A 145 -4.18 -18.48 13.55
CA THR A 145 -3.61 -18.15 12.24
C THR A 145 -4.64 -17.80 11.18
N GLU A 146 -5.80 -18.49 11.13
CA GLU A 146 -6.93 -18.22 10.21
C GLU A 146 -8.29 -18.67 10.81
N ASN A 147 -9.37 -18.18 10.19
CA ASN A 147 -10.81 -18.32 10.49
C ASN A 147 -11.27 -17.98 11.91
N LEU A 148 -11.17 -16.68 12.22
CA LEU A 148 -12.13 -16.03 13.13
C LEU A 148 -13.59 -16.23 12.64
N ASP A 149 -13.84 -16.64 11.39
CA ASP A 149 -15.18 -16.77 10.79
C ASP A 149 -16.12 -17.78 11.45
N GLU A 150 -15.63 -18.86 12.06
CA GLU A 150 -16.51 -19.81 12.76
C GLU A 150 -16.73 -19.41 14.23
N THR A 151 -15.84 -18.56 14.78
CA THR A 151 -15.92 -18.05 16.15
C THR A 151 -16.59 -16.66 16.22
N PHE A 152 -16.71 -15.98 15.08
CA PHE A 152 -17.28 -14.65 14.98
C PHE A 152 -18.78 -14.70 14.92
N GLN A 153 -19.39 -14.36 16.05
CA GLN A 153 -20.72 -13.79 16.00
C GLN A 153 -20.56 -12.31 15.73
N ASP A 154 -20.58 -11.92 14.45
CA ASP A 154 -20.54 -10.49 14.04
C ASP A 154 -21.53 -9.67 14.86
N GLU A 155 -22.74 -10.21 15.11
CA GLU A 155 -23.74 -9.64 16.01
C GLU A 155 -23.25 -9.40 17.44
N ALA A 156 -22.47 -10.31 18.02
CA ALA A 156 -21.92 -10.14 19.35
C ALA A 156 -20.86 -9.04 19.39
N ILE A 157 -20.06 -8.91 18.33
CA ILE A 157 -19.06 -7.85 18.21
C ILE A 157 -19.75 -6.51 17.99
N TRP A 158 -20.82 -6.47 17.20
CA TRP A 158 -21.65 -5.28 17.05
C TRP A 158 -22.24 -4.83 18.39
N ARG A 159 -22.77 -5.77 19.18
CA ARG A 159 -23.23 -5.46 20.54
C ARG A 159 -22.10 -4.96 21.45
N GLN A 160 -20.91 -5.55 21.37
CA GLN A 160 -19.73 -5.11 22.13
C GLN A 160 -19.26 -3.71 21.72
N LEU A 161 -19.44 -3.35 20.44
CA LEU A 161 -19.16 -2.02 19.90
C LEU A 161 -20.30 -1.03 20.12
N GLU A 162 -21.40 -1.44 20.78
CA GLU A 162 -22.62 -0.65 20.98
C GLU A 162 -23.29 -0.21 19.67
N LEU A 163 -23.13 -1.00 18.61
CA LEU A 163 -23.75 -0.79 17.30
C LEU A 163 -25.04 -1.63 17.20
N ASP A 164 -26.21 -1.01 16.99
CA ASP A 164 -27.44 -1.78 16.77
C ASP A 164 -27.43 -2.45 15.39
N HIS A 165 -27.29 -3.76 15.38
CA HIS A 165 -27.42 -4.61 14.19
C HIS A 165 -28.72 -4.41 13.39
N ARG A 166 -29.80 -3.90 14.00
CA ARG A 166 -31.08 -3.61 13.33
C ARG A 166 -31.02 -2.35 12.47
N ASP A 167 -30.27 -1.33 12.90
CA ASP A 167 -30.06 -0.10 12.12
C ASP A 167 -29.17 -0.35 10.89
N LEU A 168 -28.43 -1.47 10.86
CA LEU A 168 -27.57 -1.88 9.75
C LEU A 168 -28.34 -2.42 8.54
N LYS A 169 -29.60 -2.84 8.72
CA LYS A 169 -30.45 -3.36 7.62
C LYS A 169 -31.14 -2.25 6.81
N CYS A 170 -31.06 -0.99 7.24
CA CYS A 170 -31.87 0.11 6.69
C CYS A 170 -31.14 1.05 5.72
N ARG A 171 -29.89 0.76 5.35
CA ARG A 171 -29.15 1.51 4.32
C ARG A 171 -28.68 0.51 3.27
N ASN A 172 -28.64 0.88 1.99
CA ASN A 172 -28.37 0.02 0.84
C ASN A 172 -26.94 -0.61 0.79
N SER A 173 -26.27 -0.75 1.94
CA SER A 173 -25.04 -1.49 2.17
C SER A 173 -25.19 -2.27 3.47
N SER A 174 -25.00 -3.59 3.46
CA SER A 174 -25.14 -4.46 4.64
C SER A 174 -24.16 -4.19 5.80
N ASN A 175 -23.31 -3.16 5.68
CA ASN A 175 -22.22 -2.85 6.60
C ASN A 175 -22.45 -1.48 7.28
N PRO A 176 -22.12 -1.33 8.59
CA PRO A 176 -22.23 -0.06 9.29
C PRO A 176 -21.34 1.02 8.71
N SER A 177 -21.82 2.26 8.82
CA SER A 177 -20.97 3.41 8.61
C SER A 177 -20.08 3.66 9.82
N VAL A 178 -18.85 4.10 9.58
CA VAL A 178 -17.90 4.50 10.63
C VAL A 178 -18.39 5.66 11.49
N VAL A 179 -19.40 6.42 11.04
CA VAL A 179 -19.98 7.51 11.84
C VAL A 179 -20.63 7.00 13.12
N ASN A 180 -21.12 5.76 13.11
CA ASN A 180 -21.73 5.13 14.28
C ASN A 180 -20.70 4.70 15.35
N LEU A 181 -19.40 4.76 15.05
CA LEU A 181 -18.33 4.43 16.00
C LEU A 181 -18.01 5.61 16.91
N THR A 182 -17.66 5.32 18.16
CA THR A 182 -17.06 6.29 19.07
C THR A 182 -15.75 6.84 18.49
N LEU A 183 -15.30 8.00 18.97
CA LEU A 183 -14.04 8.61 18.51
C LEU A 183 -12.84 7.63 18.59
N ILE A 184 -12.73 6.88 19.68
CA ILE A 184 -11.66 5.90 19.89
C ILE A 184 -11.73 4.76 18.87
N GLN A 185 -12.93 4.23 18.63
CA GLN A 185 -13.15 3.19 17.63
C GLN A 185 -12.89 3.70 16.20
N ARG A 186 -13.24 4.96 15.88
CA ARG A 186 -12.90 5.60 14.60
C ARG A 186 -11.40 5.69 14.40
N VAL A 187 -10.64 6.06 15.43
CA VAL A 187 -9.16 6.08 15.36
C VAL A 187 -8.61 4.67 15.10
N GLN A 188 -9.15 3.66 15.76
CA GLN A 188 -8.75 2.26 15.56
C GLN A 188 -9.04 1.79 14.13
N GLN A 189 -10.26 1.98 13.64
CA GLN A 189 -10.65 1.61 12.28
C GLN A 189 -9.83 2.36 11.22
N TYR A 190 -9.48 3.63 11.49
CA TYR A 190 -8.60 4.38 10.61
C TYR A 190 -7.19 3.74 10.55
N ILE A 191 -6.65 3.31 11.68
CA ILE A 191 -5.36 2.60 11.71
C ILE A 191 -5.47 1.23 11.02
N PHE A 192 -6.60 0.54 11.14
CA PHE A 192 -6.84 -0.75 10.47
C PHE A 192 -6.77 -0.59 8.95
N SER A 193 -7.63 0.28 8.41
CA SER A 193 -7.84 0.48 6.98
C SER A 193 -6.69 1.14 6.25
N TYR A 194 -5.82 1.87 6.95
CA TYR A 194 -4.69 2.58 6.34
C TYR A 194 -3.31 2.04 6.68
N VAL A 195 -3.16 1.29 7.79
CA VAL A 195 -1.84 0.88 8.30
C VAL A 195 -1.73 -0.64 8.43
N LEU A 196 -2.65 -1.29 9.14
CA LEU A 196 -2.60 -2.74 9.36
C LEU A 196 -3.00 -3.55 8.13
N LEU A 197 -4.03 -3.09 7.43
CA LEU A 197 -4.53 -3.66 6.19
C LEU A 197 -4.92 -2.53 5.23
N PRO A 198 -3.93 -1.80 4.67
CA PRO A 198 -4.18 -0.71 3.75
C PRO A 198 -5.11 -1.17 2.63
N ARG A 199 -6.26 -0.53 2.45
CA ARG A 199 -7.23 -0.87 1.40
C ARG A 199 -7.59 0.35 0.55
N ASP A 200 -8.10 0.10 -0.65
CA ASP A 200 -8.61 1.12 -1.59
C ASP A 200 -10.15 1.21 -1.58
N SER A 201 -10.81 0.34 -0.81
CA SER A 201 -12.26 0.34 -0.67
C SER A 201 -12.74 1.46 0.25
N ASN A 202 -14.05 1.73 0.23
CA ASN A 202 -14.65 2.81 1.02
C ASN A 202 -14.31 2.70 2.52
N HIS A 203 -13.57 3.67 3.04
CA HIS A 203 -13.19 3.75 4.46
C HIS A 203 -14.28 4.33 5.37
N GLY A 204 -15.35 4.89 4.80
CA GLY A 204 -16.54 5.35 5.53
C GLY A 204 -17.45 4.21 5.98
N VAL A 205 -17.11 2.96 5.65
CA VAL A 205 -17.86 1.74 5.95
C VAL A 205 -16.95 0.72 6.63
N ILE A 206 -17.46 0.06 7.66
CA ILE A 206 -16.79 -0.99 8.42
C ILE A 206 -16.92 -2.30 7.65
N ASN A 207 -15.81 -2.90 7.21
CA ASN A 207 -15.83 -4.17 6.48
C ASN A 207 -15.58 -5.37 7.42
N LYS A 208 -15.66 -6.60 6.88
CA LYS A 208 -15.45 -7.83 7.65
C LYS A 208 -14.08 -7.88 8.34
N ASP A 209 -13.03 -7.39 7.68
CA ASP A 209 -11.69 -7.37 8.27
C ASP A 209 -11.57 -6.35 9.41
N ASP A 210 -12.26 -5.21 9.34
CA ASP A 210 -12.32 -4.23 10.42
C ASP A 210 -12.99 -4.84 11.67
N ILE A 211 -14.10 -5.58 11.50
CA ILE A 211 -14.78 -6.30 12.59
C ILE A 211 -13.81 -7.30 13.24
N ARG A 212 -13.07 -8.04 12.41
CA ARG A 212 -12.07 -9.01 12.86
C ARG A 212 -10.99 -8.37 13.72
N LEU A 213 -10.44 -7.26 13.23
CA LEU A 213 -9.43 -6.50 13.96
C LEU A 213 -9.99 -5.92 15.26
N PHE A 214 -11.23 -5.41 15.26
CA PHE A 214 -11.88 -4.94 16.49
C PHE A 214 -11.95 -6.02 17.55
N HIS A 215 -12.47 -7.19 17.25
CA HIS A 215 -12.57 -8.24 18.26
C HIS A 215 -11.20 -8.76 18.71
N VAL A 216 -10.21 -8.84 17.80
CA VAL A 216 -8.83 -9.18 18.20
C VAL A 216 -8.29 -8.20 19.25
N LEU A 217 -8.50 -6.89 19.03
CA LEU A 217 -8.05 -5.84 19.93
C LEU A 217 -8.86 -5.76 21.23
N LEU A 218 -10.18 -5.85 21.15
CA LEU A 218 -11.07 -5.73 22.31
C LEU A 218 -10.98 -6.90 23.27
N ASN A 219 -10.69 -8.11 22.76
CA ASN A 219 -10.67 -9.33 23.55
C ASN A 219 -9.24 -9.87 23.82
N ASP A 220 -8.20 -9.08 23.52
CA ASP A 220 -6.78 -9.46 23.57
C ASP A 220 -6.52 -10.88 23.01
N VAL A 221 -7.10 -11.15 21.85
CA VAL A 221 -6.98 -12.45 21.21
C VAL A 221 -5.49 -12.71 20.91
N LYS A 222 -5.00 -13.92 21.19
CA LYS A 222 -3.63 -14.35 20.86
C LYS A 222 -3.48 -14.60 19.35
N PHE A 223 -3.58 -13.52 18.58
CA PHE A 223 -3.59 -13.54 17.13
C PHE A 223 -2.17 -13.57 16.56
N TYR A 224 -1.94 -14.39 15.52
CA TYR A 224 -0.62 -14.51 14.92
C TYR A 224 -0.38 -13.42 13.87
N TRP A 225 0.12 -12.27 14.30
CA TRP A 225 0.28 -11.08 13.46
C TRP A 225 1.25 -11.24 12.29
N VAL A 226 2.31 -12.05 12.44
CA VAL A 226 3.22 -12.35 11.33
C VAL A 226 2.51 -13.12 10.22
N HIS A 227 1.69 -14.11 10.60
CA HIS A 227 0.89 -14.87 9.66
C HIS A 227 -0.09 -13.95 8.91
N PHE A 228 -0.82 -13.12 9.65
CA PHE A 228 -1.72 -12.12 9.09
C PHE A 228 -1.00 -11.18 8.11
N PHE A 229 0.16 -10.63 8.48
CA PHE A 229 0.95 -9.76 7.61
C PHE A 229 1.36 -10.46 6.32
N ILE A 230 1.83 -11.71 6.39
CA ILE A 230 2.23 -12.48 5.20
C ILE A 230 1.04 -12.78 4.29
N VAL A 231 -0.14 -13.11 4.85
CA VAL A 231 -1.37 -13.29 4.07
C VAL A 231 -1.76 -12.00 3.37
N ALA A 232 -1.84 -10.89 4.11
CA ALA A 232 -2.19 -9.57 3.57
C ALA A 232 -1.19 -9.10 2.49
N LEU A 233 0.11 -9.37 2.69
CA LEU A 233 1.16 -9.07 1.72
C LEU A 233 0.99 -9.91 0.44
N SER A 234 0.68 -11.20 0.57
CA SER A 234 0.46 -12.13 -0.55
C SER A 234 -0.76 -11.70 -1.38
N ASP A 235 -1.87 -11.38 -0.73
CA ASP A 235 -3.10 -10.93 -1.39
C ASP A 235 -2.91 -9.58 -2.10
N GLY A 236 -2.03 -8.73 -1.56
CA GLY A 236 -1.51 -7.52 -2.19
C GLY A 236 -1.06 -7.69 -3.65
N THR A 237 -0.54 -8.87 -4.02
CA THR A 237 -0.10 -9.14 -5.40
C THR A 237 -1.26 -9.20 -6.41
N ARG A 238 -2.46 -9.52 -5.94
CA ARG A 238 -3.67 -9.72 -6.76
C ARG A 238 -4.44 -8.43 -7.02
N PHE A 239 -4.29 -7.43 -6.15
CA PHE A 239 -4.96 -6.15 -6.31
C PHE A 239 -4.30 -5.28 -7.38
N SER A 240 -5.03 -4.27 -7.86
CA SER A 240 -4.52 -3.26 -8.79
C SER A 240 -3.42 -2.38 -8.16
N HIS A 241 -3.46 -2.24 -6.84
CA HIS A 241 -2.58 -1.39 -6.04
C HIS A 241 -1.78 -2.24 -5.04
N LEU A 242 -0.49 -1.92 -4.90
CA LEU A 242 0.44 -2.57 -3.98
C LEU A 242 0.39 -1.88 -2.62
N ARG A 243 0.36 -2.68 -1.55
CA ARG A 243 0.22 -2.20 -0.17
C ARG A 243 1.58 -2.20 0.53
N PHE A 244 1.60 -1.77 1.79
CA PHE A 244 2.76 -1.95 2.68
C PHE A 244 4.10 -1.42 2.15
N ALA A 245 4.12 -0.27 1.46
CA ALA A 245 5.35 0.33 0.94
C ALA A 245 6.44 0.44 2.02
N ILE A 246 6.11 0.97 3.20
CA ILE A 246 7.06 1.17 4.29
C ILE A 246 7.54 -0.16 4.90
N PRO A 247 6.66 -1.13 5.28
CA PRO A 247 7.14 -2.46 5.69
C PRO A 247 8.03 -3.14 4.66
N VAL A 248 7.71 -3.06 3.36
CA VAL A 248 8.56 -3.62 2.30
C VAL A 248 9.93 -2.94 2.29
N MET A 249 10.01 -1.61 2.38
CA MET A 249 11.30 -0.90 2.47
C MET A 249 12.15 -1.39 3.65
N HIS A 250 11.55 -1.64 4.82
CA HIS A 250 12.26 -2.20 5.97
C HIS A 250 12.78 -3.62 5.72
N ILE A 251 12.01 -4.47 5.04
CA ILE A 251 12.46 -5.82 4.63
C ILE A 251 13.64 -5.72 3.66
N LEU A 252 13.55 -4.85 2.65
CA LEU A 252 14.62 -4.68 1.67
C LEU A 252 15.89 -4.13 2.32
N ALA A 253 15.76 -3.19 3.25
CA ALA A 253 16.88 -2.63 4.00
C ALA A 253 17.54 -3.71 4.90
N HIS A 254 16.72 -4.52 5.58
CA HIS A 254 17.20 -5.65 6.38
C HIS A 254 18.00 -6.66 5.53
N CYS A 255 17.57 -6.90 4.28
CA CYS A 255 18.27 -7.74 3.32
C CYS A 255 19.40 -7.03 2.55
N LYS A 256 19.76 -5.80 2.93
CA LYS A 256 20.85 -5.02 2.34
C LYS A 256 20.69 -4.79 0.83
N ILE A 257 19.46 -4.56 0.37
CA ILE A 257 19.19 -4.07 -0.99
C ILE A 257 19.68 -2.63 -1.12
N ASP A 258 20.27 -2.30 -2.27
CA ASP A 258 20.73 -0.95 -2.56
C ASP A 258 19.56 -0.11 -3.13
N PHE A 259 19.29 1.04 -2.50
CA PHE A 259 18.20 1.94 -2.87
C PHE A 259 18.64 3.08 -3.79
N THR A 260 19.93 3.21 -4.08
CA THR A 260 20.45 4.29 -4.93
C THR A 260 20.14 4.09 -6.41
N ARG A 261 19.81 2.85 -6.81
CA ARG A 261 19.52 2.46 -8.20
C ARG A 261 18.08 2.72 -8.63
N ASP A 262 17.20 3.07 -7.70
CA ASP A 262 15.79 3.35 -7.99
C ASP A 262 15.44 4.78 -7.60
N THR A 263 14.37 5.30 -8.18
CA THR A 263 13.82 6.60 -7.80
C THR A 263 13.37 6.57 -6.34
N GLN A 264 13.78 7.57 -5.57
CA GLN A 264 13.38 7.74 -4.18
C GLN A 264 12.24 8.74 -4.10
N VAL A 265 11.04 8.27 -3.75
CA VAL A 265 9.86 9.12 -3.57
C VAL A 265 9.77 9.51 -2.10
N PRO A 266 9.88 10.80 -1.74
CA PRO A 266 9.85 11.23 -0.35
C PRO A 266 8.47 10.98 0.29
N VAL A 267 8.47 10.58 1.55
CA VAL A 267 7.24 10.44 2.34
C VAL A 267 6.74 11.82 2.72
N LYS A 268 5.59 12.22 2.15
CA LYS A 268 4.97 13.53 2.37
C LYS A 268 4.45 13.66 3.80
N LYS A 269 4.33 14.89 4.31
CA LYS A 269 3.71 15.17 5.62
C LYS A 269 2.27 14.64 5.74
N THR A 270 1.55 14.57 4.63
CA THR A 270 0.17 14.03 4.53
C THR A 270 0.08 12.51 4.74
N CYS A 271 1.21 11.80 4.77
CA CYS A 271 1.28 10.40 5.14
C CYS A 271 1.12 10.19 6.66
N PHE A 272 1.40 11.21 7.48
CA PHE A 272 1.34 11.09 8.93
C PHE A 272 -0.08 11.29 9.45
N ILE A 273 -0.56 10.32 10.22
CA ILE A 273 -1.82 10.38 10.96
C ILE A 273 -1.56 11.16 12.24
N THR A 274 -2.13 12.35 12.32
CA THR A 274 -2.01 13.29 13.44
C THR A 274 -3.39 13.64 13.99
N GLU A 275 -3.43 14.30 15.15
CA GLU A 275 -4.67 14.74 15.79
C GLU A 275 -5.54 15.60 14.87
N ALA A 276 -4.91 16.48 14.08
CA ALA A 276 -5.58 17.35 13.12
C ALA A 276 -6.47 16.58 12.11
N LYS A 277 -6.14 15.32 11.83
CA LYS A 277 -6.95 14.47 10.94
C LYS A 277 -8.30 14.12 11.58
N PHE A 278 -8.34 13.94 12.89
CA PHE A 278 -9.54 13.59 13.63
C PHE A 278 -10.32 14.82 14.10
N SER A 279 -9.65 15.95 14.37
CA SER A 279 -10.33 17.21 14.71
C SER A 279 -11.25 17.68 13.57
N ARG A 280 -10.84 17.52 12.31
CA ARG A 280 -11.69 17.86 11.14
C ARG A 280 -12.93 16.99 10.98
N ILE A 281 -12.91 15.77 11.56
CA ILE A 281 -14.03 14.82 11.49
C ILE A 281 -15.05 15.12 12.61
N VAL A 282 -14.60 15.61 13.77
CA VAL A 282 -15.45 15.88 14.94
C VAL A 282 -16.25 17.19 14.79
N TYR A 283 -15.69 18.23 14.17
CA TYR A 283 -16.38 19.53 14.03
C TYR A 283 -17.60 19.53 13.08
N ARG A 284 -17.88 18.44 12.36
CA ARG A 284 -19.07 18.35 11.49
C ARG A 284 -20.35 17.92 12.23
N GLU A 285 -20.29 17.59 13.52
CA GLU A 285 -21.44 17.06 14.28
C GLU A 285 -21.96 17.96 15.42
N GLU A 286 -21.34 19.11 15.72
CA GLU A 286 -21.81 19.99 16.82
C GLU A 286 -22.51 21.29 16.38
N GLY A 287 -22.73 21.50 15.08
CA GLY A 287 -23.46 22.66 14.58
C GLY A 287 -24.07 22.41 13.22
N ASP A 288 -25.21 21.74 13.17
CA ASP A 288 -26.39 22.21 12.43
C ASP A 288 -27.51 21.16 12.48
N ALA A 289 -28.62 21.57 13.11
CA ALA A 289 -29.88 20.88 12.98
C ALA A 289 -30.59 21.35 11.69
N ALA A 290 -30.72 20.40 10.75
CA ALA A 290 -31.68 20.28 9.63
C ALA A 290 -31.47 21.12 8.34
N PRO A 291 -32.11 20.75 7.21
CA PRO A 291 -32.31 19.41 6.62
C PRO A 291 -31.77 19.32 5.17
N ASN A 292 -31.50 18.08 4.70
CA ASN A 292 -31.26 17.63 3.31
C ASN A 292 -30.95 18.68 2.21
N LEU A 293 -29.75 18.66 1.65
CA LEU A 293 -29.53 18.87 0.20
C LEU A 293 -28.12 18.40 -0.25
N ASP A 294 -28.14 17.52 -1.25
CA ASP A 294 -27.15 17.12 -2.25
C ASP A 294 -25.66 16.87 -1.91
N LEU A 295 -25.26 15.64 -2.24
CA LEU A 295 -23.89 15.21 -2.46
C LEU A 295 -23.22 16.07 -3.52
N VAL A 296 -22.18 16.82 -3.14
CA VAL A 296 -21.13 17.26 -4.06
C VAL A 296 -19.82 16.60 -3.63
N VAL A 297 -19.35 15.68 -4.46
CA VAL A 297 -17.99 15.13 -4.42
C VAL A 297 -17.05 16.27 -4.81
N ALA A 298 -16.22 16.72 -3.88
CA ALA A 298 -15.10 17.60 -4.21
C ALA A 298 -13.91 16.71 -4.58
N GLU A 299 -13.59 16.66 -5.88
CA GLU A 299 -12.30 16.22 -6.37
C GLU A 299 -11.24 17.24 -5.90
N GLU A 300 -10.19 16.78 -5.23
CA GLU A 300 -9.05 17.61 -4.84
C GLU A 300 -8.17 17.85 -6.07
N GLU A 301 -8.27 19.03 -6.69
CA GLU A 301 -7.35 19.50 -7.74
C GLU A 301 -5.97 19.82 -7.15
N GLU A 302 -4.91 19.31 -7.81
CA GLU A 302 -3.52 19.59 -7.47
C GLU A 302 -3.10 21.01 -7.93
N GLU A 303 -2.66 21.85 -7.00
CA GLU A 303 -1.96 23.10 -7.31
C GLU A 303 -0.57 22.80 -7.89
N SER A 304 -0.40 23.12 -9.18
CA SER A 304 0.91 23.28 -9.80
C SER A 304 1.16 24.78 -10.03
N GLN A 305 2.10 25.34 -9.28
CA GLN A 305 2.71 26.63 -9.61
C GLN A 305 4.18 26.38 -9.92
N ASN A 306 4.55 26.57 -11.17
CA ASN A 306 5.93 26.75 -11.59
C ASN A 306 6.05 28.15 -12.21
N GLU A 307 6.88 28.97 -11.59
CA GLU A 307 7.43 30.18 -12.20
C GLU A 307 8.36 29.78 -13.36
N ASN A 308 8.34 30.57 -14.44
CA ASN A 308 9.56 31.01 -15.10
C ASN A 308 9.29 32.21 -16.01
N GLN A 309 9.98 33.31 -15.70
CA GLN A 309 10.26 34.41 -16.60
C GLN A 309 11.13 33.96 -17.78
N ALA A 310 10.85 34.50 -18.97
CA ALA A 310 11.88 34.81 -19.97
C ALA A 310 11.37 35.92 -20.90
N GLU A 311 12.11 37.03 -20.93
CA GLU A 311 11.92 38.20 -21.80
C GLU A 311 12.45 37.98 -23.23
N SER A 312 12.01 38.90 -24.10
CA SER A 312 12.51 39.25 -25.44
C SER A 312 12.04 38.33 -26.59
N SER A 313 11.75 38.80 -27.80
CA SER A 313 12.07 40.09 -28.42
C SER A 313 11.17 40.34 -29.65
N GLN A 314 11.12 41.62 -30.05
CA GLN A 314 10.58 42.24 -31.26
C GLN A 314 10.43 41.35 -32.51
N ALA A 315 9.32 41.52 -33.26
CA ALA A 315 9.32 42.25 -34.54
C ALA A 315 7.99 42.12 -35.31
N GLY A 316 7.51 43.26 -35.84
CA GLY A 316 6.97 43.35 -37.20
C GLY A 316 5.50 42.97 -37.43
N GLY A 317 4.67 43.96 -37.79
CA GLY A 317 3.41 43.71 -38.50
C GLY A 317 2.37 44.82 -38.36
N SER A 318 2.47 45.84 -39.20
CA SER A 318 1.47 46.91 -39.33
C SER A 318 0.22 46.45 -40.12
N ARG A 319 -0.91 47.17 -39.87
CA ARG A 319 -2.12 47.34 -40.73
C ARG A 319 -3.01 46.08 -40.89
N ALA A 320 -4.35 46.13 -40.92
CA ALA A 320 -5.29 47.22 -41.16
C ALA A 320 -6.70 46.93 -40.55
N THR A 321 -7.44 48.03 -40.36
CA THR A 321 -8.88 48.28 -40.27
C THR A 321 -9.90 47.28 -40.89
N GLU A 322 -11.00 46.98 -40.16
CA GLU A 322 -12.44 47.26 -40.49
C GLU A 322 -13.38 46.59 -39.45
N ARG A 323 -14.16 47.34 -38.65
CA ARG A 323 -15.63 47.63 -38.78
C ARG A 323 -16.51 46.42 -39.12
N VAL A 324 -17.28 45.90 -38.15
CA VAL A 324 -18.71 46.20 -37.89
C VAL A 324 -19.62 45.92 -39.10
N THR A 325 -20.34 44.81 -39.05
CA THR A 325 -21.78 44.77 -38.75
C THR A 325 -22.13 43.49 -38.03
#